data_AF-A0A3C0EXI7-F1
#
_entry.id   AF-A0A3C0EXI7-F1
#
_cell.length_a   1.000
_cell.length_b   1.000
_cell.length_c   1.000
_cell.angle_alpha   90.00
_cell.angle_beta   90.00
_cell.angle_gamma   90.00
#
_symmetry.space_group_name_H-M   'P 1'
#
loop_
_entity.id
_entity.type
_entity.pdbx_description
1 polymer ?
#
loop_
_entity_poly.entity_id
_entity_poly.type
_entity_poly.pdbx_seq_one_letter_code
_entity_poly.pdbx_strand_id
1 'polypeptide(L)'
;MLDYGEQKNGYEFNKPLIKPHQILRRSSRTIKRLYRENPDITAVEVESCRSLYIPTMYSGNNHYGPFRGLEDSLYKYWQKHLVSSIPNLTIKNHPKSIKPELGVRVENSWLEDCIGKYDLLILDYYSTAASIAVFSDKPVIFFDIGLRNMGSRYTELLRKRCHYRTIDLCEALNGQINDVLNSFMEEGNSWSNLNLKDYAIRKDNVDGVWPALVNTLFN
;
A
#
# COMPACT_ATOMS: atom_id res chain seq x y z
N MET A 1 13.81 -0.65 -20.42
CA MET A 1 13.41 -0.36 -19.03
C MET A 1 12.73 -1.60 -18.46
N LEU A 2 13.11 -2.03 -17.26
CA LEU A 2 12.42 -3.10 -16.52
C LEU A 2 11.30 -2.46 -15.69
N ASP A 3 10.07 -2.87 -15.93
CA ASP A 3 8.89 -2.35 -15.24
C ASP A 3 7.99 -3.47 -14.72
N TYR A 4 7.17 -3.19 -13.71
CA TYR A 4 6.27 -4.16 -13.09
C TYR A 4 4.83 -3.98 -13.62
N GLY A 5 4.13 -5.10 -13.89
CA GLY A 5 2.73 -5.11 -14.38
C GLY A 5 2.55 -5.04 -15.90
N GLU A 6 1.31 -5.20 -16.39
CA GLU A 6 0.98 -5.31 -17.83
C GLU A 6 0.42 -4.06 -18.50
N GLN A 7 0.15 -2.98 -17.77
CA GLN A 7 -0.33 -1.77 -18.42
C GLN A 7 0.04 -0.53 -17.62
N LYS A 8 0.70 0.41 -18.28
CA LYS A 8 0.80 1.80 -17.83
C LYS A 8 0.35 2.72 -18.94
N ASN A 9 -0.63 3.57 -18.65
CA ASN A 9 -0.99 4.68 -19.51
C ASN A 9 -0.09 5.85 -19.16
N GLY A 10 0.96 6.05 -19.94
CA GLY A 10 1.86 7.20 -19.81
C GLY A 10 2.54 7.34 -18.45
N TYR A 11 3.39 8.35 -18.35
CA TYR A 11 3.99 8.76 -17.09
C TYR A 11 3.54 10.19 -16.82
N GLU A 12 2.60 10.36 -15.90
CA GLU A 12 2.11 11.70 -15.52
C GLU A 12 3.22 12.48 -14.82
N PHE A 13 3.85 11.84 -13.81
CA PHE A 13 4.87 12.46 -12.96
C PHE A 13 6.31 11.95 -13.22
N ASN A 14 6.50 10.89 -14.01
CA ASN A 14 7.80 10.20 -14.18
C ASN A 14 8.13 9.93 -15.65
N LYS A 15 8.07 10.95 -16.51
CA LYS A 15 8.43 10.79 -17.93
C LYS A 15 9.93 10.48 -18.05
N PRO A 16 10.32 9.39 -18.74
CA PRO A 16 11.72 9.08 -18.90
C PRO A 16 12.37 10.15 -19.80
N LEU A 17 13.57 10.59 -19.44
CA LEU A 17 14.35 11.56 -20.22
C LEU A 17 14.64 11.05 -21.64
N ILE A 18 14.87 9.74 -21.75
CA ILE A 18 15.04 9.04 -23.03
C ILE A 18 13.98 7.95 -23.10
N LYS A 19 13.16 7.98 -24.16
CA LYS A 19 12.14 6.94 -24.37
C LYS A 19 12.84 5.58 -24.53
N PRO A 20 12.48 4.57 -23.72
CA PRO A 20 13.06 3.25 -23.86
C PRO A 20 12.66 2.64 -25.20
N HIS A 21 13.62 2.02 -25.88
CA HIS A 21 13.36 1.28 -27.13
C HIS A 21 12.46 0.06 -26.91
N GLN A 22 12.61 -0.60 -25.74
CA GLN A 22 11.78 -1.72 -25.32
C GLN A 22 11.49 -1.63 -23.80
N ILE A 23 10.27 -2.02 -23.42
CA ILE A 23 9.84 -2.15 -22.02
C ILE A 23 9.67 -3.64 -21.73
N LEU A 24 10.50 -4.17 -20.84
CA LEU A 24 10.41 -5.55 -20.36
C LEU A 24 9.65 -5.58 -19.05
N ARG A 25 8.70 -6.51 -18.93
CA ARG A 25 7.81 -6.61 -17.78
C ARG A 25 8.19 -7.81 -16.92
N ARG A 26 8.19 -7.63 -15.60
CA ARG A 26 8.59 -8.68 -14.63
C ARG A 26 7.47 -9.02 -13.65
N SER A 27 7.35 -10.32 -13.35
CA SER A 27 6.45 -10.84 -12.31
C SER A 27 7.03 -10.75 -10.89
N SER A 28 6.19 -10.44 -9.90
CA SER A 28 6.52 -10.60 -8.48
C SER A 28 6.06 -11.97 -7.96
N ARG A 29 7.02 -12.82 -7.57
CA ARG A 29 6.72 -14.14 -6.97
C ARG A 29 5.90 -14.00 -5.67
N THR A 30 6.16 -12.95 -4.90
CA THR A 30 5.46 -12.65 -3.65
C THR A 30 3.98 -12.37 -3.89
N ILE A 31 3.67 -11.43 -4.79
CA ILE A 31 2.28 -11.07 -5.10
C ILE A 31 1.54 -12.29 -5.68
N LYS A 32 2.18 -13.07 -6.55
CA LYS A 32 1.60 -14.29 -7.10
C LYS A 32 1.22 -15.32 -6.03
N ARG A 33 1.97 -15.40 -4.93
CA ARG A 33 1.70 -16.34 -3.83
C ARG A 33 0.61 -15.82 -2.88
N LEU A 34 0.55 -14.51 -2.68
CA LEU A 34 -0.33 -13.88 -1.69
C LEU A 34 -1.68 -13.43 -2.26
N TYR A 35 -1.74 -13.19 -3.57
CA TYR A 35 -2.98 -12.77 -4.22
C TYR A 35 -4.02 -13.87 -4.13
N ARG A 36 -5.15 -13.52 -3.52
CA ARG A 36 -6.35 -14.36 -3.42
C ARG A 36 -7.51 -13.53 -3.92
N GLU A 37 -8.09 -13.92 -5.04
CA GLU A 37 -9.23 -13.21 -5.62
C GLU A 37 -10.36 -13.16 -4.61
N ASN A 38 -10.81 -11.95 -4.27
CA ASN A 38 -11.96 -11.73 -3.42
C ASN A 38 -12.83 -10.59 -4.00
N PRO A 39 -14.05 -10.91 -4.49
CA PRO A 39 -14.99 -9.92 -4.99
C PRO A 39 -15.63 -9.08 -3.88
N ASP A 40 -15.64 -9.57 -2.64
CA ASP A 40 -16.43 -9.03 -1.53
C ASP A 40 -15.61 -9.06 -0.23
N ILE A 41 -14.74 -8.07 -0.10
CA ILE A 41 -13.95 -7.82 1.11
C ILE A 41 -14.77 -6.87 1.96
N THR A 42 -15.30 -7.36 3.08
CA THR A 42 -16.12 -6.57 3.99
C THR A 42 -15.29 -5.96 5.12
N ALA A 43 -15.87 -4.95 5.78
CA ALA A 43 -15.30 -4.39 7.00
C ALA A 43 -15.23 -5.42 8.14
N VAL A 44 -14.39 -5.13 9.13
CA VAL A 44 -14.23 -5.91 10.37
C VAL A 44 -14.26 -4.98 11.56
N GLU A 45 -14.85 -5.42 12.67
CA GLU A 45 -14.95 -4.62 13.89
C GLU A 45 -13.58 -4.17 14.40
N VAL A 46 -13.27 -2.89 14.24
CA VAL A 46 -11.93 -2.34 14.50
C VAL A 46 -11.53 -2.54 15.95
N GLU A 47 -12.48 -2.43 16.89
CA GLU A 47 -12.20 -2.51 18.32
C GLU A 47 -11.74 -3.89 18.79
N SER A 48 -12.23 -4.95 18.13
CA SER A 48 -12.01 -6.34 18.55
C SER A 48 -11.03 -7.11 17.67
N CYS A 49 -10.72 -6.60 16.48
CA CYS A 49 -9.86 -7.30 15.52
C CYS A 49 -8.36 -7.08 15.76
N ARG A 50 -7.53 -7.94 15.16
CA ARG A 50 -6.08 -7.73 15.16
C ARG A 50 -5.69 -6.86 13.97
N SER A 51 -5.34 -5.61 14.27
CA SER A 51 -4.93 -4.63 13.27
C SER A 51 -3.41 -4.60 13.09
N LEU A 52 -2.94 -4.56 11.85
CA LEU A 52 -1.53 -4.31 11.51
C LEU A 52 -1.39 -2.98 10.77
N TYR A 53 -0.74 -2.02 11.40
CA TYR A 53 -0.29 -0.81 10.74
C TYR A 53 1.07 -1.01 10.09
N ILE A 54 1.14 -0.77 8.79
CA ILE A 54 2.36 -0.88 7.99
C ILE A 54 2.81 0.53 7.60
N PRO A 55 3.71 1.13 8.40
CA PRO A 55 4.16 2.51 8.18
C PRO A 55 5.09 2.62 6.97
N THR A 56 5.36 3.85 6.56
CA THR A 56 6.57 4.18 5.81
C THR A 56 7.82 4.12 6.72
N MET A 57 8.88 4.81 6.34
CA MET A 57 10.13 4.93 7.11
C MET A 57 10.33 6.35 7.62
N TYR A 58 10.96 6.46 8.79
CA TYR A 58 11.66 7.69 9.19
C TYR A 58 12.86 7.90 8.27
N SER A 59 13.04 9.13 7.82
CA SER A 59 14.09 9.48 6.85
C SER A 59 15.30 10.12 7.51
N GLY A 60 15.26 10.38 8.83
CA GLY A 60 16.25 11.19 9.53
C GLY A 60 16.21 12.65 9.07
N ASN A 61 15.02 13.13 8.69
CA ASN A 61 14.80 14.42 8.01
C ASN A 61 15.60 14.59 6.70
N ASN A 62 16.00 13.49 6.06
CA ASN A 62 16.58 13.55 4.72
C ASN A 62 15.45 13.61 3.68
N HIS A 63 15.37 14.72 2.95
CA HIS A 63 14.34 14.90 1.94
C HIS A 63 14.68 14.17 0.64
N TYR A 64 13.84 13.23 0.24
CA TYR A 64 13.98 12.49 -1.01
C TYR A 64 12.98 12.98 -2.05
N GLY A 65 13.34 14.08 -2.74
CA GLY A 65 12.47 14.74 -3.72
C GLY A 65 11.23 15.43 -3.11
N PRO A 66 10.46 16.16 -3.92
CA PRO A 66 9.38 17.03 -3.42
C PRO A 66 8.17 16.27 -2.87
N PHE A 67 8.02 14.99 -3.21
CA PHE A 67 6.83 14.19 -2.89
C PHE A 67 7.12 13.07 -1.89
N ARG A 68 8.14 13.23 -1.05
CA ARG A 68 8.51 12.27 0.01
C ARG A 68 9.11 12.95 1.25
N GLY A 69 8.96 14.27 1.36
CA GLY A 69 9.43 15.06 2.49
C GLY A 69 8.32 15.21 3.50
N LEU A 70 8.41 14.48 4.62
CA LEU A 70 7.66 14.75 5.84
C LEU A 70 8.67 14.69 6.98
N GLU A 71 8.65 15.72 7.82
CA GLU A 71 9.52 15.76 8.98
C GLU A 71 9.23 14.59 9.92
N ASP A 72 10.28 13.98 10.45
CA ASP A 72 10.16 12.84 11.36
C ASP A 72 9.35 13.21 12.62
N SER A 73 9.42 14.48 13.08
CA SER A 73 8.60 15.02 14.17
C SER A 73 7.10 14.96 13.86
N LEU A 74 6.71 15.45 12.68
CA LEU A 74 5.32 15.47 12.21
C LEU A 74 4.82 14.05 11.92
N TYR A 75 5.67 13.19 11.36
CA TYR A 75 5.32 11.79 11.16
C TYR A 75 5.12 11.05 12.49
N LYS A 76 5.97 11.31 13.49
CA LYS A 76 5.79 10.78 14.85
C LYS A 76 4.51 11.29 15.49
N TYR A 77 4.14 12.55 15.25
CA TYR A 77 2.87 13.12 15.70
C TYR A 77 1.68 12.35 15.11
N TRP A 78 1.64 12.18 13.78
CA TRP A 78 0.67 11.33 13.09
C TRP A 78 0.58 9.92 13.69
N GLN A 79 1.72 9.23 13.82
CA GLN A 79 1.74 7.86 14.34
C GLN A 79 1.20 7.76 15.76
N LYS A 80 1.53 8.72 16.64
CA LYS A 80 1.02 8.74 18.01
C LYS A 80 -0.51 8.83 18.04
N HIS A 81 -1.09 9.70 17.22
CA HIS A 81 -2.54 9.83 17.11
C HIS A 81 -3.17 8.53 16.58
N LEU A 82 -2.64 7.98 15.49
CA LEU A 82 -3.14 6.74 14.89
C LEU A 82 -3.12 5.57 15.89
N VAL A 83 -1.99 5.34 16.58
CA VAL A 83 -1.88 4.21 17.51
C VAL A 83 -2.72 4.39 18.77
N SER A 84 -3.03 5.63 19.15
CA SER A 84 -3.90 5.91 20.30
C SER A 84 -5.39 5.71 19.99
N SER A 85 -5.78 5.86 18.72
CA SER A 85 -7.17 5.74 18.30
C SER A 85 -7.59 4.30 17.99
N ILE A 86 -6.65 3.40 17.72
CA ILE A 86 -6.96 2.03 17.28
C ILE A 86 -6.51 1.03 18.35
N PRO A 87 -7.44 0.39 19.07
CA PRO A 87 -7.09 -0.63 20.05
C PRO A 87 -6.46 -1.84 19.36
N ASN A 88 -5.63 -2.59 20.10
CA ASN A 88 -4.98 -3.81 19.62
C ASN A 88 -4.10 -3.64 18.36
N LEU A 89 -3.72 -2.40 18.03
CA LEU A 89 -2.87 -2.11 16.89
C LEU A 89 -1.45 -2.68 17.11
N THR A 90 -0.97 -3.40 16.09
CA THR A 90 0.44 -3.78 16.00
C THR A 90 1.11 -2.97 14.89
N ILE A 91 2.30 -2.43 15.15
CA ILE A 91 3.08 -1.73 14.12
C ILE A 91 4.07 -2.69 13.46
N LYS A 92 4.12 -2.68 12.13
CA LYS A 92 5.13 -3.40 11.37
C LYS A 92 6.46 -2.66 11.46
N ASN A 93 7.50 -3.33 11.95
CA ASN A 93 8.84 -2.76 11.92
C ASN A 93 9.34 -2.61 10.46
N HIS A 94 9.81 -1.40 10.10
CA HIS A 94 10.39 -1.13 8.79
C HIS A 94 11.92 -1.29 8.85
N PRO A 95 12.53 -2.19 8.04
CA PRO A 95 13.95 -2.56 8.18
C PRO A 95 14.97 -1.41 8.09
N LYS A 96 14.60 -0.34 7.39
CA LYS A 96 15.46 0.84 7.14
C LYS A 96 15.09 2.06 7.99
N SER A 97 14.15 1.91 8.92
CA SER A 97 13.67 3.01 9.73
C SER A 97 14.34 2.99 11.10
N ILE A 98 14.54 4.17 11.68
CA ILE A 98 14.71 4.28 13.14
C ILE A 98 13.44 3.71 13.78
N LYS A 99 13.59 2.94 14.86
CA LYS A 99 12.46 2.32 15.57
C LYS A 99 11.77 3.39 16.42
N PRO A 100 10.54 3.81 16.10
CA PRO A 100 9.81 4.72 16.97
C PRO A 100 9.31 3.97 18.21
N GLU A 101 9.48 4.56 19.38
CA GLU A 101 8.79 4.09 20.59
C GLU A 101 7.39 4.70 20.64
N LEU A 102 6.39 3.87 20.33
CA LEU A 102 4.97 4.24 20.28
C LEU A 102 4.13 3.53 21.36
N GLY A 103 4.74 2.68 22.20
CA GLY A 103 4.03 1.98 23.27
C GLY A 103 3.10 0.86 22.81
N VAL A 104 3.16 0.44 21.54
CA VAL A 104 2.35 -0.64 20.97
C VAL A 104 3.18 -1.86 20.59
N ARG A 105 2.52 -2.99 20.33
CA ARG A 105 3.17 -4.23 19.87
C ARG A 105 3.89 -3.98 18.54
N VAL A 106 5.02 -4.64 18.35
CA VAL A 106 5.84 -4.53 17.13
C VAL A 106 5.95 -5.89 16.44
N GLU A 107 5.60 -5.95 15.15
CA GLU A 107 5.77 -7.14 14.30
C GLU A 107 7.09 -7.08 13.53
N ASN A 108 7.99 -8.00 13.88
CA ASN A 108 9.35 -8.09 13.35
C ASN A 108 9.51 -9.12 12.23
N SER A 109 8.53 -10.01 12.04
CA SER A 109 8.54 -11.02 10.97
C SER A 109 8.52 -10.38 9.58
N TRP A 110 8.81 -11.16 8.54
CA TRP A 110 8.57 -10.72 7.17
C TRP A 110 7.07 -10.49 6.94
N LEU A 111 6.72 -9.45 6.18
CA LEU A 111 5.31 -9.09 5.98
C LEU A 111 4.55 -10.25 5.33
N GLU A 112 5.17 -10.93 4.38
CA GLU A 112 4.63 -12.09 3.69
C GLU A 112 4.25 -13.24 4.64
N ASP A 113 4.93 -13.35 5.78
CA ASP A 113 4.75 -14.45 6.73
C ASP A 113 3.78 -14.09 7.85
N CYS A 114 3.56 -12.79 8.12
CA CYS A 114 2.69 -12.33 9.19
C CYS A 114 1.36 -11.75 8.72
N ILE A 115 1.24 -11.29 7.47
CA ILE A 115 0.04 -10.57 6.98
C ILE A 115 -1.26 -11.36 7.20
N GLY A 116 -1.23 -12.68 7.05
CA GLY A 116 -2.41 -13.54 7.26
C GLY A 116 -2.89 -13.63 8.70
N LYS A 117 -2.04 -13.28 9.68
CA LYS A 117 -2.36 -13.29 11.12
C LYS A 117 -3.19 -12.08 11.56
N TYR A 118 -3.38 -11.11 10.67
CA TYR A 118 -4.11 -9.90 10.95
C TYR A 118 -5.42 -9.89 10.18
N ASP A 119 -6.39 -9.23 10.78
CA ASP A 119 -7.76 -9.19 10.30
C ASP A 119 -8.00 -7.87 9.55
N LEU A 120 -7.28 -6.80 9.94
CA LEU A 120 -7.29 -5.48 9.31
C LEU A 120 -5.86 -4.99 9.02
N LEU A 121 -5.65 -4.39 7.85
CA LEU A 121 -4.38 -3.75 7.47
C LEU A 121 -4.56 -2.24 7.34
N ILE A 122 -3.60 -1.48 7.88
CA ILE A 122 -3.62 -0.01 7.85
C ILE A 122 -2.36 0.50 7.17
N LEU A 123 -2.53 1.44 6.25
CA LEU A 123 -1.47 2.02 5.42
C LEU A 123 -1.54 3.54 5.46
N ASP A 124 -0.38 4.19 5.37
CA ASP A 124 -0.28 5.66 5.20
C ASP A 124 0.59 6.09 4.01
N TYR A 125 1.16 5.11 3.32
CA TYR A 125 2.09 5.33 2.23
C TYR A 125 2.10 4.16 1.26
N TYR A 126 2.06 4.46 -0.03
CA TYR A 126 2.10 3.41 -1.05
C TYR A 126 3.53 2.91 -1.33
N SER A 127 3.93 1.84 -0.64
CA SER A 127 5.22 1.13 -0.80
C SER A 127 5.06 -0.26 -1.42
N THR A 128 6.16 -1.02 -1.52
CA THR A 128 6.11 -2.47 -1.84
C THR A 128 5.26 -3.24 -0.82
N ALA A 129 5.35 -2.86 0.46
CA ALA A 129 4.55 -3.46 1.52
C ALA A 129 3.05 -3.13 1.35
N ALA A 130 2.74 -1.89 0.96
CA ALA A 130 1.38 -1.51 0.59
C ALA A 130 0.84 -2.34 -0.59
N SER A 131 1.68 -2.64 -1.59
CA SER A 131 1.29 -3.53 -2.68
C SER A 131 0.92 -4.93 -2.15
N ILE A 132 1.70 -5.48 -1.21
CA ILE A 132 1.36 -6.78 -0.61
C ILE A 132 0.02 -6.72 0.13
N ALA A 133 -0.21 -5.66 0.92
CA ALA A 133 -1.46 -5.46 1.65
C ALA A 133 -2.68 -5.32 0.73
N VAL A 134 -2.57 -4.45 -0.28
CA VAL A 134 -3.64 -4.13 -1.24
C VAL A 134 -3.98 -5.35 -2.14
N PHE A 135 -3.04 -6.25 -2.40
CA PHE A 135 -3.30 -7.49 -3.15
C PHE A 135 -3.78 -8.65 -2.27
N SER A 136 -3.79 -8.50 -0.95
CA SER A 136 -4.36 -9.53 -0.06
C SER A 136 -5.89 -9.61 -0.19
N ASP A 137 -6.49 -10.58 0.48
CA ASP A 137 -7.93 -10.72 0.70
C ASP A 137 -8.42 -9.98 1.97
N LYS A 138 -7.54 -9.21 2.62
CA LYS A 138 -7.85 -8.49 3.86
C LYS A 138 -8.48 -7.12 3.59
N PRO A 139 -9.37 -6.63 4.47
CA PRO A 139 -9.76 -5.23 4.46
C PRO A 139 -8.56 -4.33 4.74
N VAL A 140 -8.56 -3.17 4.09
CA VAL A 140 -7.46 -2.19 4.15
C VAL A 140 -8.05 -0.81 4.38
N ILE A 141 -7.51 -0.07 5.34
CA ILE A 141 -7.71 1.38 5.48
C ILE A 141 -6.44 2.08 5.00
N PHE A 142 -6.59 3.03 4.08
CA PHE A 142 -5.49 3.82 3.56
C PHE A 142 -5.66 5.29 3.93
N PHE A 143 -4.79 5.78 4.81
CA PHE A 143 -4.71 7.17 5.23
C PHE A 143 -3.72 7.92 4.34
N ASP A 144 -4.23 8.65 3.35
CA ASP A 144 -3.41 9.49 2.50
C ASP A 144 -3.02 10.78 3.23
N ILE A 145 -1.83 10.77 3.84
CA ILE A 145 -1.21 11.91 4.54
C ILE A 145 -0.35 12.79 3.60
N GLY A 146 -0.52 12.69 2.27
CA GLY A 146 0.18 13.53 1.30
C GLY A 146 1.63 13.11 1.00
N LEU A 147 2.05 11.93 1.44
CA LEU A 147 3.43 11.45 1.30
C LEU A 147 3.80 10.94 -0.10
N ARG A 148 2.88 10.94 -1.07
CA ARG A 148 3.16 10.48 -2.43
C ARG A 148 2.12 10.95 -3.44
N ASN A 149 2.59 11.53 -4.55
CA ASN A 149 1.73 11.70 -5.72
C ASN A 149 1.59 10.39 -6.48
N MET A 150 0.35 9.89 -6.52
CA MET A 150 -0.05 8.76 -7.37
C MET A 150 -0.84 9.30 -8.56
N GLY A 151 -0.64 8.69 -9.73
CA GLY A 151 -1.43 9.04 -10.92
C GLY A 151 -2.92 8.79 -10.67
N SER A 152 -3.77 9.65 -11.21
CA SER A 152 -5.24 9.64 -10.97
C SER A 152 -5.88 8.26 -11.11
N ARG A 153 -5.57 7.53 -12.20
CA ARG A 153 -6.06 6.17 -12.44
C ARG A 153 -5.67 5.18 -11.33
N TYR A 154 -4.46 5.30 -10.79
CA TYR A 154 -4.00 4.41 -9.73
C TYR A 154 -4.66 4.75 -8.39
N THR A 155 -4.82 6.04 -8.12
CA THR A 155 -5.57 6.52 -6.95
C THR A 155 -7.02 6.03 -6.97
N GLU A 156 -7.69 6.03 -8.13
CA GLU A 156 -9.03 5.47 -8.29
C GLU A 156 -9.07 3.95 -8.02
N LEU A 157 -8.07 3.20 -8.48
CA LEU A 157 -7.97 1.77 -8.19
C LEU A 157 -7.82 1.50 -6.69
N LEU A 158 -6.99 2.29 -6.00
CA LEU A 158 -6.89 2.19 -4.54
C LEU A 158 -8.20 2.52 -3.86
N ARG A 159 -8.87 3.62 -4.23
CA ARG A 159 -10.18 4.00 -3.67
C ARG A 159 -11.24 2.90 -3.82
N LYS A 160 -11.21 2.13 -4.91
CA LYS A 160 -12.09 0.98 -5.12
C LYS A 160 -11.69 -0.26 -4.30
N ARG A 161 -10.41 -0.40 -3.96
CA ARG A 161 -9.88 -1.58 -3.25
C ARG A 161 -9.85 -1.41 -1.73
N CYS A 162 -9.69 -0.20 -1.23
CA CYS A 162 -9.53 0.05 0.20
C CYS A 162 -10.37 1.23 0.64
N HIS A 163 -10.60 1.31 1.95
CA HIS A 163 -11.18 2.49 2.57
C HIS A 163 -10.16 3.62 2.56
N TYR A 164 -10.15 4.38 1.47
CA TYR A 164 -9.20 5.45 1.22
C TYR A 164 -9.73 6.76 1.78
N ARG A 165 -8.93 7.43 2.61
CA ARG A 165 -9.26 8.76 3.15
C ARG A 165 -8.02 9.64 3.16
N THR A 166 -8.19 10.87 2.72
CA THR A 166 -7.15 11.91 2.81
C THR A 166 -7.17 12.50 4.21
N ILE A 167 -6.00 12.76 4.77
CA ILE A 167 -5.81 13.32 6.10
C ILE A 167 -5.09 14.66 5.96
N ASP A 168 -5.67 15.68 6.58
CA ASP A 168 -5.01 16.97 6.76
C ASP A 168 -4.24 16.96 8.10
N LEU A 169 -2.91 17.05 8.02
CA LEU A 169 -2.03 17.07 9.19
C LEU A 169 -2.09 18.39 9.98
N CYS A 170 -2.73 19.43 9.44
CA CYS A 170 -2.93 20.72 10.10
C CYS A 170 -4.21 20.79 10.93
N GLU A 171 -5.10 19.81 10.79
CA GLU A 171 -6.41 19.76 11.45
C GLU A 171 -6.43 18.75 12.60
N ALA A 172 -7.55 18.66 13.32
CA ALA A 172 -7.72 17.75 14.44
C ALA A 172 -7.64 16.27 14.01
N LEU A 173 -6.46 15.65 14.16
CA LEU A 173 -6.20 14.27 13.71
C LEU A 173 -7.13 13.23 14.35
N ASN A 174 -7.41 13.34 15.65
CA ASN A 174 -8.28 12.36 16.32
C ASN A 174 -9.69 12.35 15.74
N GLY A 175 -10.25 13.52 15.41
CA GLY A 175 -11.56 13.62 14.77
C GLY A 175 -11.54 12.94 13.39
N GLN A 176 -10.57 13.30 12.56
CA GLN A 176 -10.41 12.69 11.24
C GLN A 176 -10.24 11.17 11.31
N ILE A 177 -9.37 10.66 12.19
CA ILE A 177 -9.16 9.22 12.35
C ILE A 177 -10.46 8.53 12.77
N ASN A 178 -11.16 9.05 13.77
CA ASN A 178 -12.42 8.47 14.24
C ASN A 178 -13.48 8.46 13.14
N ASP A 179 -13.59 9.52 12.35
CA ASP A 179 -14.50 9.58 11.20
C ASP A 179 -14.16 8.52 10.14
N VAL A 180 -12.87 8.28 9.89
CA VAL A 180 -12.44 7.19 9.00
C VAL A 180 -12.85 5.83 9.56
N LEU A 181 -12.64 5.58 10.85
CA LEU A 181 -12.98 4.31 11.49
C LEU A 181 -14.50 4.06 11.51
N ASN A 182 -15.29 5.09 11.84
CA ASN A 182 -16.75 5.02 11.81
C ASN A 182 -17.26 4.76 10.39
N SER A 183 -16.78 5.53 9.41
CA SER A 183 -17.20 5.36 8.02
C SER A 183 -16.68 4.07 7.39
N PHE A 184 -15.66 3.42 7.96
CA PHE A 184 -15.21 2.10 7.53
C PHE A 184 -16.22 1.02 7.92
N MET A 185 -16.84 1.17 9.10
CA MET A 185 -17.81 0.23 9.67
C MET A 185 -19.24 0.41 9.17
N GLU A 186 -19.51 1.42 8.33
CA GLU A 186 -20.84 1.65 7.76
C GLU A 186 -21.35 0.43 6.97
N GLU A 187 -22.62 0.08 7.19
CA GLU A 187 -23.28 -1.02 6.48
C GLU A 187 -23.27 -0.78 4.97
N GLY A 188 -22.95 -1.83 4.21
CA GLY A 188 -22.88 -1.77 2.74
C GLY A 188 -21.49 -1.46 2.19
N ASN A 189 -20.51 -1.15 3.03
CA ASN A 189 -19.13 -1.07 2.59
C ASN A 189 -18.58 -2.44 2.19
N SER A 190 -18.12 -2.53 0.95
CA SER A 190 -17.40 -3.68 0.42
C SER A 190 -16.37 -3.23 -0.60
N TRP A 191 -15.27 -3.97 -0.67
CA TRP A 191 -14.17 -3.74 -1.59
C TRP A 191 -13.82 -5.00 -2.37
N SER A 192 -13.07 -4.83 -3.46
CA SER A 192 -12.64 -5.94 -4.28
C SER A 192 -11.19 -5.79 -4.72
N ASN A 193 -10.47 -6.91 -4.80
CA ASN A 193 -9.14 -6.97 -5.40
C ASN A 193 -9.13 -7.53 -6.83
N LEU A 194 -10.29 -7.69 -7.45
CA LEU A 194 -10.41 -8.19 -8.83
C LEU A 194 -9.82 -7.20 -9.84
N ASN A 195 -10.03 -5.89 -9.62
CA ASN A 195 -9.50 -4.84 -10.50
C ASN A 195 -7.97 -4.72 -10.45
N LEU A 196 -7.32 -5.38 -9.49
CA LEU A 196 -5.86 -5.42 -9.38
C LEU A 196 -5.24 -6.59 -10.15
N LYS A 197 -6.07 -7.49 -10.69
CA LYS A 197 -5.63 -8.66 -11.46
C LYS A 197 -4.68 -8.27 -12.60
N ASP A 198 -4.97 -7.18 -13.31
CA ASP A 198 -4.13 -6.67 -14.42
C ASP A 198 -2.74 -6.18 -13.97
N TYR A 199 -2.61 -5.89 -12.67
CA TYR A 199 -1.37 -5.45 -12.04
C TYR A 199 -0.63 -6.61 -11.34
N ALA A 200 -1.24 -7.80 -11.25
CA ALA A 200 -0.62 -9.06 -10.83
C ALA A 200 -0.32 -9.95 -12.06
N ILE A 201 0.94 -10.04 -12.46
CA ILE A 201 1.35 -10.99 -13.52
C ILE A 201 1.30 -12.43 -12.97
N ARG A 202 0.43 -13.28 -13.56
CA ARG A 202 0.11 -14.67 -13.19
C ARG A 202 0.55 -15.64 -14.29
N LYS A 203 0.48 -16.96 -14.06
CA LYS A 203 1.00 -17.98 -15.01
C LYS A 203 0.19 -18.04 -16.32
N ASP A 204 -1.06 -17.59 -16.26
CA ASP A 204 -2.06 -17.52 -17.33
C ASP A 204 -2.09 -16.16 -18.06
N ASN A 205 -1.20 -15.21 -17.72
CA ASN A 205 -0.97 -13.99 -18.52
C ASN A 205 0.51 -13.76 -18.88
N VAL A 206 1.37 -14.78 -18.80
CA VAL A 206 2.82 -14.64 -19.12
C VAL A 206 3.08 -14.53 -20.64
N ASP A 207 2.06 -14.56 -21.47
CA ASP A 207 2.15 -14.77 -22.93
C ASP A 207 2.83 -13.64 -23.72
N GLY A 208 3.42 -12.64 -23.06
CA GLY A 208 4.26 -11.61 -23.68
C GLY A 208 5.75 -11.65 -23.31
N VAL A 209 6.17 -12.39 -22.28
CA VAL A 209 7.57 -12.32 -21.80
C VAL A 209 8.50 -13.21 -22.61
N TRP A 210 8.06 -14.43 -22.92
CA TRP A 210 8.90 -15.40 -23.63
C TRP A 210 9.09 -15.08 -25.12
N PRO A 211 8.05 -14.72 -25.89
CA PRO A 211 8.24 -14.30 -27.29
C PRO A 211 9.14 -13.08 -27.42
N ALA A 212 9.05 -12.12 -26.48
CA ALA A 212 9.87 -10.92 -26.49
C ALA A 212 11.35 -11.23 -26.20
N LEU A 213 11.67 -12.11 -25.26
CA LEU A 213 13.05 -12.50 -24.95
C LEU A 213 13.70 -13.31 -26.08
N VAL A 214 12.94 -14.20 -26.73
CA VAL A 214 13.43 -14.99 -27.86
C VAL A 214 13.74 -14.07 -29.06
N ASN A 215 12.88 -13.11 -29.35
CA ASN A 215 13.12 -12.16 -30.46
C ASN A 215 14.29 -11.20 -30.21
N THR A 216 14.70 -10.95 -28.95
CA THR A 216 15.85 -10.07 -28.64
C THR A 216 17.17 -10.83 -28.52
N LEU A 217 17.14 -12.14 -28.23
CA LEU A 217 18.35 -12.95 -28.10
C LEU A 217 18.76 -13.66 -29.40
N PHE A 218 17.83 -13.77 -30.37
CA PHE A 218 18.04 -14.49 -31.62
C PHE A 218 17.82 -13.62 -32.88
N ASN A 219 17.83 -12.28 -32.74
CA ASN A 219 17.98 -11.34 -33.86
C ASN A 219 19.18 -10.43 -33.63
#